data_AF-A0AA45RP67-F1
#
_entry.id   AF-A0AA45RP67-F1
#
_cell.length_a   1.000
_cell.length_b   1.000
_cell.length_c   1.000
_cell.angle_alpha   90.00
_cell.angle_beta   90.00
_cell.angle_gamma   90.00
#
_symmetry.space_group_name_H-M   'P 1'
#
loop_
_entity.id
_entity.type
_entity.pdbx_description
1 polymer ?
#
loop_
_entity_poly.entity_id
_entity_poly.type
_entity_poly.pdbx_seq_one_letter_code
_entity_poly.pdbx_strand_id
1 'polypeptide(L)'
;MFSALTPDILDYLDDFQARLAAAPGDPRGAAVAVALDSTAAALSGWMAEADPTQRHDKQTLHAGFAAAAEICRAVAAKAVAAQQA
;
A
#
# COMPACT_ATOMS: atom_id res chain seq x y z
N MET A 1 -4.20 -5.52 11.55
CA MET A 1 -3.28 -6.49 10.93
C MET A 1 -3.94 -6.99 9.65
N PHE A 2 -3.26 -6.87 8.49
CA PHE A 2 -3.84 -7.08 7.16
C PHE A 2 -4.11 -8.57 6.83
N SER A 3 -5.01 -9.22 7.57
CA SER A 3 -5.29 -10.66 7.46
C SER A 3 -5.89 -11.12 6.13
N ALA A 4 -6.17 -10.20 5.21
CA ALA A 4 -6.69 -10.49 3.87
C ALA A 4 -5.58 -10.59 2.80
N LEU A 5 -4.32 -10.25 3.11
CA LEU A 5 -3.24 -10.33 2.14
C LEU A 5 -2.82 -11.78 1.92
N THR A 6 -2.79 -12.20 0.66
CA THR A 6 -2.25 -13.50 0.25
C THR A 6 -0.72 -13.46 0.20
N PRO A 7 -0.03 -14.61 0.24
CA PRO A 7 1.42 -14.67 0.10
C PRO A 7 1.95 -13.93 -1.14
N ASP A 8 1.32 -14.13 -2.30
CA ASP A 8 1.72 -13.46 -3.54
C ASP A 8 1.65 -11.93 -3.43
N ILE A 9 0.62 -11.39 -2.77
CA ILE A 9 0.49 -9.94 -2.56
C ILE A 9 1.59 -9.43 -1.63
N LEU A 10 1.95 -10.20 -0.60
CA LEU A 10 3.05 -9.85 0.29
C LEU A 10 4.39 -9.80 -0.48
N ASP A 11 4.67 -10.78 -1.34
CA ASP A 11 5.87 -10.79 -2.18
C ASP A 11 5.93 -9.55 -3.10
N TYR A 12 4.80 -9.17 -3.70
CA TYR A 12 4.72 -7.94 -4.50
C TYR A 12 4.95 -6.67 -3.68
N LEU A 13 4.44 -6.62 -2.45
CA LEU A 13 4.65 -5.48 -1.54
C LEU A 13 6.12 -5.38 -1.09
N ASP A 14 6.79 -6.50 -0.89
CA ASP A 14 8.22 -6.55 -0.55
C ASP A 14 9.10 -6.06 -1.71
N ASP A 15 8.85 -6.51 -2.96
CA ASP A 15 9.55 -5.98 -4.15
C ASP A 15 9.30 -4.48 -4.32
N PHE A 16 8.06 -4.04 -4.12
CA PHE A 16 7.70 -2.63 -4.20
C PHE A 16 8.46 -1.78 -3.16
N GLN A 17 8.52 -2.25 -1.91
CA GLN A 17 9.30 -1.60 -0.85
C GLN A 17 10.78 -1.52 -1.21
N ALA A 18 11.37 -2.60 -1.71
CA ALA A 18 12.78 -2.63 -2.11
C ALA A 18 13.11 -1.60 -3.20
N ARG A 19 12.23 -1.48 -4.21
CA ARG A 19 12.39 -0.47 -5.28
C ARG A 19 12.32 0.96 -4.78
N LEU A 20 11.38 1.25 -3.87
CA LEU A 20 11.29 2.58 -3.25
C LEU A 20 12.52 2.89 -2.39
N ALA A 21 13.02 1.90 -1.65
CA ALA A 21 14.20 2.07 -0.80
C ALA A 21 15.49 2.31 -1.62
N ALA A 22 15.55 1.83 -2.87
CA ALA A 22 16.67 2.07 -3.78
C ALA A 22 16.73 3.51 -4.32
N ALA A 23 15.63 4.27 -4.23
CA ALA A 23 15.54 5.67 -4.66
C ALA A 23 14.96 6.57 -3.54
N PRO A 24 15.67 6.70 -2.41
CA PRO A 24 15.17 7.45 -1.26
C PRO A 24 15.00 8.93 -1.61
N GLY A 25 13.81 9.47 -1.39
CA GLY A 25 13.47 10.88 -1.66
C GLY A 25 12.94 11.16 -3.07
N ASP A 26 12.69 10.13 -3.89
CA ASP A 26 12.01 10.32 -5.18
C ASP A 26 10.58 10.87 -4.97
N PRO A 27 10.25 12.05 -5.52
CA PRO A 27 8.92 12.65 -5.36
C PRO A 27 7.79 11.78 -5.93
N ARG A 28 8.10 10.85 -6.85
CA ARG A 28 7.13 9.88 -7.37
C ARG A 28 6.59 8.97 -6.27
N GLY A 29 7.39 8.63 -5.25
CA GLY A 29 6.93 7.81 -4.12
C GLY A 29 5.77 8.45 -3.35
N ALA A 30 5.82 9.76 -3.14
CA ALA A 30 4.74 10.51 -2.49
C ALA A 30 3.48 10.58 -3.37
N ALA A 31 3.65 10.84 -4.68
CA ALA A 31 2.53 10.85 -5.63
C ALA A 31 1.84 9.48 -5.72
N VAL A 32 2.63 8.40 -5.73
CA VAL A 32 2.13 7.01 -5.72
C VAL A 32 1.36 6.73 -4.41
N ALA A 33 1.85 7.18 -3.25
CA ALA A 33 1.14 7.02 -1.99
C ALA A 33 -0.28 7.63 -2.04
N VAL A 34 -0.41 8.85 -2.58
CA VAL A 34 -1.71 9.54 -2.71
C VAL A 34 -2.65 8.78 -3.65
N ALA A 35 -2.14 8.28 -4.77
CA ALA A 35 -2.93 7.49 -5.72
C ALA A 35 -3.43 6.17 -5.09
N LEU A 36 -2.58 5.52 -4.30
CA LEU A 36 -2.90 4.28 -3.58
C LEU A 36 -3.96 4.52 -2.49
N ASP A 37 -3.82 5.59 -1.69
CA ASP A 37 -4.84 5.96 -0.69
C ASP A 37 -6.19 6.27 -1.34
N SER A 38 -6.20 7.02 -2.45
CA SER A 38 -7.43 7.35 -3.19
C SER A 38 -8.12 6.09 -3.70
N THR A 39 -7.34 5.12 -4.20
CA THR A 39 -7.85 3.85 -4.70
C THR A 39 -8.37 2.96 -3.55
N ALA A 40 -7.66 2.92 -2.42
CA ALA A 40 -8.14 2.23 -1.21
C ALA A 40 -9.46 2.86 -0.72
N ALA A 41 -9.57 4.18 -0.68
CA ALA A 41 -10.78 4.89 -0.28
C ALA A 41 -11.96 4.57 -1.21
N ALA A 42 -11.74 4.47 -2.52
CA ALA A 42 -12.78 4.07 -3.48
C ALA A 42 -13.30 2.64 -3.23
N LEU A 43 -12.49 1.78 -2.62
CA LEU A 43 -12.86 0.41 -2.25
C LEU A 43 -13.39 0.27 -0.82
N SER A 44 -13.42 1.33 -0.01
CA SER A 44 -13.84 1.29 1.41
C SER A 44 -15.26 0.78 1.63
N GLY A 45 -16.13 0.86 0.62
CA GLY A 45 -17.48 0.30 0.62
C GLY A 45 -17.54 -1.23 0.54
N TRP A 46 -16.42 -1.95 0.55
CA TRP A 46 -16.35 -3.40 0.42
C TRP A 46 -17.25 -4.15 1.42
N MET A 47 -17.42 -3.65 2.64
CA MET A 47 -18.27 -4.28 3.66
C MET A 47 -19.74 -4.39 3.25
N ALA A 48 -20.21 -3.48 2.39
CA ALA A 48 -21.58 -3.46 1.87
C ALA A 48 -21.80 -4.42 0.70
N GLU A 49 -20.75 -5.06 0.19
CA GLU A 49 -20.86 -6.04 -0.91
C GLU A 49 -21.66 -7.27 -0.45
N ALA A 50 -22.71 -7.62 -1.20
CA ALA A 50 -23.62 -8.70 -0.86
C ALA A 50 -22.99 -10.07 -1.11
N ASP A 51 -22.24 -10.20 -2.20
CA ASP A 51 -21.55 -11.43 -2.59
C ASP A 51 -20.31 -11.66 -1.69
N PRO A 52 -20.23 -12.76 -0.92
CA PRO A 52 -19.10 -13.05 -0.06
C PRO A 52 -17.75 -13.14 -0.78
N THR A 53 -17.73 -13.66 -2.02
CA THR A 53 -16.51 -13.80 -2.81
C THR A 53 -16.03 -12.41 -3.25
N GLN A 54 -16.91 -11.61 -3.83
CA GLN A 54 -16.56 -10.24 -4.23
C GLN A 54 -16.22 -9.36 -3.04
N ARG A 55 -16.86 -9.57 -1.89
CA ARG A 55 -16.51 -8.88 -0.63
C ARG A 55 -15.09 -9.20 -0.23
N HIS A 56 -14.71 -10.47 -0.25
CA HIS A 56 -13.35 -10.91 0.07
C HIS A 56 -12.32 -10.35 -0.91
N ASP A 57 -12.61 -10.36 -2.21
CA ASP A 57 -11.73 -9.79 -3.23
C ASP A 57 -11.54 -8.29 -3.03
N LYS A 58 -12.63 -7.55 -2.80
CA LYS A 58 -12.58 -6.11 -2.53
C LYS A 58 -11.86 -5.78 -1.21
N GLN A 59 -12.06 -6.58 -0.17
CA GLN A 59 -11.33 -6.45 1.10
C GLN A 59 -9.82 -6.65 0.89
N THR A 60 -9.44 -7.65 0.09
CA THR A 60 -8.05 -7.97 -0.24
C THR A 60 -7.39 -6.83 -1.02
N LEU A 61 -8.07 -6.32 -2.05
CA LEU A 61 -7.60 -5.17 -2.83
C LEU A 61 -7.47 -3.90 -1.97
N HIS A 62 -8.49 -3.59 -1.17
CA HIS A 62 -8.45 -2.47 -0.23
C HIS A 62 -7.25 -2.58 0.72
N ALA A 63 -7.03 -3.75 1.32
CA ALA A 63 -5.90 -4.00 2.21
C ALA A 63 -4.55 -3.84 1.47
N GLY A 64 -4.44 -4.36 0.25
CA GLY A 64 -3.22 -4.26 -0.56
C GLY A 64 -2.85 -2.82 -0.89
N PHE A 65 -3.82 -2.01 -1.34
CA PHE A 65 -3.58 -0.60 -1.64
C PHE A 65 -3.23 0.21 -0.39
N ALA A 66 -3.92 -0.03 0.73
CA ALA A 66 -3.61 0.63 2.00
C ALA A 66 -2.18 0.29 2.50
N ALA A 67 -1.78 -0.98 2.42
CA ALA A 67 -0.44 -1.41 2.79
C ALA A 67 0.64 -0.80 1.88
N ALA A 68 0.42 -0.78 0.56
CA ALA A 68 1.35 -0.15 -0.38
C ALA A 68 1.52 1.36 -0.11
N ALA A 69 0.43 2.07 0.21
CA ALA A 69 0.51 3.49 0.57
C ALA A 69 1.31 3.71 1.86
N GLU A 70 1.15 2.84 2.85
CA GLU A 70 1.92 2.86 4.10
C GLU A 70 3.42 2.62 3.85
N ILE A 71 3.78 1.69 2.97
CA ILE A 71 5.16 1.44 2.54
C ILE A 71 5.78 2.71 1.95
N CYS A 72 5.09 3.38 1.02
CA CYS A 72 5.57 4.64 0.44
C CYS A 72 5.90 5.68 1.51
N ARG A 73 5.00 5.87 2.48
CA ARG A 73 5.18 6.82 3.58
C ARG A 73 6.34 6.42 4.49
N ALA A 74 6.45 5.14 4.84
CA ALA A 74 7.49 4.63 5.73
C ALA A 74 8.89 4.78 5.10
N VAL A 75 9.03 4.48 3.81
CA VAL A 75 10.31 4.66 3.09
C VAL A 75 10.68 6.14 3.00
N ALA A 76 9.73 7.02 2.68
CA ALA A 76 9.96 8.46 2.63
C ALA A 76 10.40 9.02 4.00
N ALA A 77 9.75 8.59 5.09
CA ALA A 77 10.12 9.00 6.45
C ALA A 77 11.55 8.56 6.83
N LYS A 78 11.94 7.32 6.49
CA LYS A 78 13.30 6.84 6.70
C LYS A 78 14.34 7.63 5.91
N ALA A 79 14.03 8.01 4.67
CA ALA A 79 14.91 8.83 3.84
C ALA A 79 15.16 10.22 4.46
N VAL A 80 14.11 10.85 5.01
CA VAL A 80 14.24 12.15 5.70
C VAL A 80 15.10 12.02 6.96
N ALA A 81 14.85 11.01 7.79
CA ALA A 81 15.63 10.78 9.00
C ALA A 81 17.13 10.55 8.72
N ALA A 82 17.46 9.83 7.64
CA ALA A 82 18.84 9.58 7.23
C ALA A 82 19.58 10.83 6.72
N GLN A 83 18.87 11.87 6.27
CA GLN A 83 19.47 13.15 5.86
C GLN A 83 19.75 14.10 7.03
N GLN A 84 19.20 13.80 8.22
CA GLN A 84 19.30 14.62 9.42
C GLN A 84 20.29 14.06 10.46
N ALA A 85 20.87 12.89 10.20
CA ALA A 85 21.85 12.19 11.04
C ALA A 85 23.28 12.37 10.51
#